data_AF-A0A3B9LPC1-F1
#
_entry.id   AF-A0A3B9LPC1-F1
#
_cell.length_a   1.000
_cell.length_b   1.000
_cell.length_c   1.000
_cell.angle_alpha   90.00
_cell.angle_beta   90.00
_cell.angle_gamma   90.00
#
_symmetry.space_group_name_H-M   'P 1'
#
loop_
_entity.id
_entity.type
_entity.pdbx_description
1 polymer ?
#
loop_
_entity_poly.entity_id
_entity_poly.type
_entity_poly.pdbx_seq_one_letter_code
_entity_poly.pdbx_strand_id
1 'polypeptide(L)'
;MTNEAKKRLLDAVNACEAIAEFVAGKDFPAYESDRLLRSAVERQFEIIGEALNKAGAVETSLAVQVPEFHRIIGLRNRLIHGYDNVDDEILWDVVQSKLGPLKAQVDAVLRAAGEMSR
;
A
#
# COMPACT_ATOMS: atom_id res chain seq x y z
N MET A 1 -4.84 4.53 19.39
CA MET A 1 -4.89 3.48 18.37
C MET A 1 -5.53 2.20 18.86
N THR A 2 -6.65 1.83 18.21
CA THR A 2 -7.40 0.61 18.50
C THR A 2 -6.70 -0.65 17.96
N ASN A 3 -7.03 -1.83 18.49
CA ASN A 3 -6.52 -3.10 17.97
C ASN A 3 -6.97 -3.34 16.52
N GLU A 4 -8.15 -2.86 16.14
CA GLU A 4 -8.63 -2.93 14.76
C GLU A 4 -7.73 -2.11 13.83
N ALA A 5 -7.43 -0.85 14.18
CA ALA A 5 -6.52 -0.01 13.40
C ALA A 5 -5.14 -0.66 13.25
N LYS A 6 -4.56 -1.19 14.34
CA LYS A 6 -3.27 -1.91 14.31
C LYS A 6 -3.29 -3.09 13.34
N LYS A 7 -4.37 -3.89 13.36
CA LYS A 7 -4.53 -5.03 12.43
C LYS A 7 -4.56 -4.56 10.98
N ARG A 8 -5.27 -3.47 10.67
CA ARG A 8 -5.33 -2.91 9.31
C ARG A 8 -3.97 -2.36 8.86
N LEU A 9 -3.24 -1.67 9.73
CA LEU A 9 -1.89 -1.20 9.38
C LEU A 9 -0.96 -2.39 9.10
N LEU A 10 -1.05 -3.47 9.87
CA LEU A 10 -0.32 -4.71 9.60
C LEU A 10 -0.69 -5.32 8.24
N ASP A 11 -1.99 -5.38 7.89
CA ASP A 11 -2.44 -5.83 6.56
C ASP A 11 -1.79 -5.01 5.44
N ALA A 12 -1.68 -3.68 5.61
CA ALA A 12 -1.03 -2.79 4.64
C ALA A 12 0.49 -3.02 4.55
N VAL A 13 1.18 -3.24 5.68
CA VAL A 13 2.63 -3.57 5.69
C VAL A 13 2.88 -4.88 4.95
N ASN A 14 2.12 -5.92 5.27
CA ASN A 14 2.26 -7.24 4.64
C ASN A 14 2.01 -7.18 3.12
N ALA A 15 1.04 -6.38 2.67
CA ALA A 15 0.79 -6.18 1.25
C ALA A 15 1.93 -5.42 0.55
N CYS A 16 2.57 -4.46 1.24
CA CYS A 16 3.78 -3.81 0.71
C CYS A 16 4.94 -4.81 0.57
N GLU A 17 5.11 -5.71 1.53
CA GLU A 17 6.13 -6.77 1.49
C GLU A 17 5.89 -7.74 0.34
N ALA A 18 4.64 -8.18 0.16
CA ALA A 18 4.26 -9.05 -0.95
C ALA A 18 4.59 -8.42 -2.31
N ILE A 19 4.27 -7.13 -2.53
CA ILE A 19 4.64 -6.44 -3.78
C ILE A 19 6.15 -6.47 -3.97
N ALA A 20 6.92 -6.09 -2.94
CA ALA A 20 8.38 -6.05 -3.01
C ALA A 20 8.99 -7.42 -3.35
N GLU A 21 8.43 -8.50 -2.80
CA GLU A 21 8.81 -9.88 -3.12
C GLU A 21 8.47 -10.26 -4.56
N PHE A 22 7.27 -9.93 -5.04
CA PHE A 22 6.83 -10.28 -6.39
C PHE A 22 7.69 -9.63 -7.48
N VAL A 23 8.12 -8.39 -7.25
CA VAL A 23 8.92 -7.63 -8.22
C VAL A 23 10.43 -7.77 -8.02
N ALA A 24 10.87 -8.56 -7.03
CA ALA A 24 12.28 -8.73 -6.72
C ALA A 24 13.05 -9.27 -7.94
N GLY A 25 14.09 -8.53 -8.35
CA GLY A 25 14.92 -8.89 -9.50
C GLY A 25 14.22 -8.74 -10.86
N LYS A 26 13.07 -8.06 -10.93
CA LYS A 26 12.36 -7.73 -12.17
C LYS A 26 12.70 -6.32 -12.61
N ASP A 27 12.83 -6.13 -13.92
CA ASP A 27 12.81 -4.82 -14.56
C ASP A 27 11.41 -4.53 -15.14
N PHE A 28 11.24 -3.34 -15.71
CA PHE A 28 9.94 -2.94 -16.26
C PHE A 28 9.46 -3.85 -17.39
N PRO A 29 10.26 -4.22 -18.41
CA PRO A 29 9.81 -5.14 -19.46
C PRO A 29 9.38 -6.52 -18.93
N ALA A 30 10.08 -7.07 -17.92
CA ALA A 30 9.69 -8.33 -17.29
C ALA A 30 8.38 -8.20 -16.50
N TYR A 31 8.12 -7.03 -15.90
CA TYR A 31 6.86 -6.72 -15.22
C TYR A 31 5.70 -6.55 -16.21
N GLU A 32 5.88 -5.72 -17.25
CA GLU A 32 4.86 -5.38 -18.24
C GLU A 32 4.35 -6.63 -18.99
N SER A 33 5.27 -7.50 -19.37
CA SER A 33 4.96 -8.73 -20.13
C SER A 33 4.30 -9.84 -19.30
N ASP A 34 4.34 -9.75 -17.96
CA ASP A 34 3.76 -10.77 -17.07
C ASP A 34 2.42 -10.29 -16.48
N ARG A 35 1.32 -10.65 -17.15
CA ARG A 35 -0.03 -10.31 -16.71
C ARG A 35 -0.36 -10.82 -15.29
N LEU A 36 0.16 -11.99 -14.90
CA LEU A 36 -0.12 -12.54 -13.57
C LEU A 36 0.56 -11.70 -12.50
N LEU A 37 1.81 -11.32 -12.72
CA LEU A 37 2.56 -10.43 -11.84
C LEU A 37 1.86 -9.08 -11.70
N ARG A 38 1.45 -8.46 -12.82
CA ARG A 38 0.71 -7.18 -12.79
C ARG A 38 -0.58 -7.27 -11.98
N SER A 39 -1.40 -8.28 -12.25
CA SER A 39 -2.64 -8.50 -11.48
C SER A 39 -2.37 -8.75 -9.99
N ALA A 40 -1.28 -9.44 -9.64
CA ALA A 40 -0.89 -9.64 -8.25
C ALA A 40 -0.49 -8.31 -7.57
N VAL A 41 0.28 -7.46 -8.25
CA VAL A 41 0.70 -6.14 -7.75
C VAL A 41 -0.49 -5.20 -7.58
N GLU A 42 -1.36 -5.09 -8.59
CA GLU A 42 -2.60 -4.31 -8.52
C GLU A 42 -3.45 -4.73 -7.31
N ARG A 43 -3.64 -6.04 -7.13
CA ARG A 43 -4.42 -6.59 -6.01
C ARG A 43 -3.84 -6.20 -4.65
N GLN A 44 -2.51 -6.19 -4.51
CA GLN A 44 -1.89 -5.76 -3.25
C GLN A 44 -2.05 -4.27 -3.01
N PHE A 45 -1.97 -3.42 -4.04
CA PHE A 45 -2.27 -1.99 -3.89
C PHE A 45 -3.71 -1.71 -3.46
N GLU A 46 -4.68 -2.48 -3.95
CA GLU A 46 -6.05 -2.42 -3.45
C GLU A 46 -6.14 -2.76 -1.95
N ILE A 47 -5.43 -3.81 -1.51
CA ILE A 47 -5.40 -4.22 -0.10
C ILE A 47 -4.80 -3.12 0.76
N ILE A 48 -3.69 -2.51 0.33
CA ILE A 48 -3.06 -1.39 1.05
C ILE A 48 -4.05 -0.24 1.20
N GLY A 49 -4.67 0.22 0.10
CA GLY A 49 -5.60 1.34 0.13
C GLY A 49 -6.86 1.06 0.97
N GLU A 50 -7.42 -0.14 0.86
CA GLU A 50 -8.57 -0.57 1.67
C GLU A 50 -8.23 -0.60 3.16
N ALA A 51 -7.07 -1.14 3.51
CA ALA A 51 -6.61 -1.26 4.88
C ALA A 51 -6.38 0.13 5.50
N LEU A 52 -5.69 1.03 4.79
CA LEU A 52 -5.48 2.40 5.24
C LEU A 52 -6.81 3.15 5.38
N ASN A 53 -7.73 3.04 4.43
CA ASN A 53 -9.04 3.68 4.51
C ASN A 53 -9.83 3.23 5.75
N LYS A 54 -9.87 1.92 6.01
CA LYS A 54 -10.53 1.35 7.20
C LYS A 54 -9.83 1.75 8.50
N ALA A 55 -8.51 1.80 8.52
CA ALA A 55 -7.76 2.25 9.69
C ALA A 55 -8.06 3.73 10.00
N GLY A 56 -8.04 4.60 8.98
CA GLY A 56 -8.32 6.03 9.15
C GLY A 56 -9.75 6.35 9.58
N ALA A 57 -10.71 5.47 9.25
CA ALA A 57 -12.09 5.60 9.73
C ALA A 57 -12.24 5.44 11.26
N VAL A 58 -11.33 4.68 11.89
CA VAL A 58 -11.33 4.44 13.35
C VAL A 58 -10.21 5.18 14.08
N GLU A 59 -9.23 5.74 13.36
CA GLU A 59 -8.11 6.52 13.90
C GLU A 59 -7.81 7.70 12.97
N THR A 60 -8.46 8.83 13.23
CA THR A 60 -8.42 10.02 12.35
C THR A 60 -7.04 10.67 12.28
N SER A 61 -6.18 10.45 13.27
CA SER A 61 -4.81 10.98 13.26
C SER A 61 -3.90 10.32 12.21
N LEU A 62 -4.30 9.18 11.64
CA LEU A 62 -3.49 8.45 10.66
C LEU A 62 -3.19 9.26 9.40
N ALA A 63 -4.15 10.06 8.92
CA ALA A 63 -3.95 10.89 7.74
C ALA A 63 -2.85 11.94 7.93
N VAL A 64 -2.60 12.36 9.17
CA VAL A 64 -1.50 13.28 9.52
C VAL A 64 -0.17 12.54 9.67
N GLN A 65 -0.21 11.31 10.18
CA GLN A 65 0.98 10.50 10.43
C GLN A 65 1.55 9.82 9.17
N VAL A 66 0.71 9.62 8.15
CA VAL A 66 1.08 9.02 6.88
C VAL A 66 0.82 10.03 5.75
N PRO A 67 1.84 10.80 5.31
CA PRO A 67 1.65 11.84 4.30
C PRO A 67 1.02 11.36 2.99
N GLU A 68 1.30 10.13 2.57
CA GLU A 68 0.79 9.55 1.32
C GLU A 68 -0.62 8.92 1.46
N PHE A 69 -1.24 9.01 2.64
CA PHE A 69 -2.50 8.32 2.98
C PHE A 69 -3.60 8.52 1.92
N HIS A 70 -3.91 9.77 1.59
CA HIS A 70 -4.95 10.09 0.61
C HIS A 70 -4.59 9.66 -0.81
N ARG A 71 -3.30 9.70 -1.16
CA ARG A 71 -2.81 9.32 -2.50
C ARG A 71 -2.98 7.82 -2.73
N ILE A 72 -2.70 7.00 -1.73
CA ILE A 72 -2.85 5.54 -1.81
C ILE A 72 -4.32 5.12 -1.85
N ILE A 73 -5.19 5.79 -1.09
CA ILE A 73 -6.65 5.58 -1.22
C ILE A 73 -7.13 5.97 -2.62
N GLY A 74 -6.61 7.08 -3.17
CA GLY A 74 -6.87 7.49 -4.55
C GLY A 74 -6.42 6.46 -5.58
N LEU A 75 -5.21 5.89 -5.43
CA LEU A 75 -4.70 4.82 -6.27
C LEU A 75 -5.62 3.59 -6.25
N ARG A 76 -6.03 3.15 -5.05
CA ARG A 76 -6.99 2.05 -4.88
C ARG A 76 -8.31 2.34 -5.58
N ASN A 77 -8.85 3.56 -5.46
CA ASN A 77 -10.08 3.94 -6.16
C ASN A 77 -9.91 3.91 -7.68
N ARG A 78 -8.76 4.31 -8.21
CA ARG A 78 -8.47 4.22 -9.65
C ARG A 78 -8.40 2.78 -10.13
N LEU A 79 -7.72 1.91 -9.38
CA LEU A 79 -7.58 0.47 -9.70
C LEU A 79 -8.96 -0.22 -9.76
N ILE A 80 -9.81 -0.03 -8.75
CA ILE A 80 -11.12 -0.71 -8.70
C ILE A 80 -12.14 -0.18 -9.71
N HIS A 81 -12.03 1.07 -10.13
CA HIS A 81 -12.99 1.69 -11.05
C HIS A 81 -12.63 1.52 -12.51
N GLY A 82 -11.46 0.93 -12.82
CA GLY A 82 -11.06 0.58 -14.19
C GLY A 82 -11.04 1.77 -15.16
N TYR A 83 -10.96 3.01 -14.65
CA TYR A 83 -10.85 4.20 -15.50
C TYR A 83 -9.47 4.19 -16.14
N ASP A 84 -9.46 3.78 -17.42
CA ASP A 84 -8.35 3.71 -18.37
C ASP A 84 -7.15 2.97 -17.80
N ASN A 85 -6.91 1.73 -18.28
CA ASN A 85 -5.71 0.90 -18.06
C ASN A 85 -4.70 1.62 -17.17
N VAL A 86 -4.66 1.33 -15.86
CA VAL A 86 -3.64 1.94 -15.00
C VAL A 86 -2.32 1.70 -15.71
N ASP A 87 -1.70 2.80 -16.13
CA ASP A 87 -0.51 2.75 -16.95
C ASP A 87 0.53 1.93 -16.19
N ASP A 88 0.92 0.80 -16.77
CA ASP A 88 1.83 -0.16 -16.14
C ASP A 88 3.15 0.55 -15.77
N GLU A 89 3.54 1.56 -16.54
CA GLU A 89 4.71 2.39 -16.27
C GLU A 89 4.52 3.26 -15.01
N ILE A 90 3.33 3.84 -14.83
CA ILE A 90 3.00 4.60 -13.62
C ILE A 90 2.96 3.68 -12.40
N LEU A 91 2.31 2.52 -12.50
CA LEU A 91 2.22 1.59 -11.38
C LEU A 91 3.61 1.06 -11.01
N TRP A 92 4.45 0.77 -12.00
CA TRP A 92 5.84 0.41 -11.79
C TRP A 92 6.64 1.53 -11.12
N ASP A 93 6.51 2.78 -11.54
CA ASP A 93 7.16 3.92 -10.86
C ASP A 93 6.73 4.03 -9.39
N VAL A 94 5.45 3.79 -9.09
CA VAL A 94 4.95 3.77 -7.70
C VAL A 94 5.59 2.63 -6.90
N VAL A 95 5.72 1.44 -7.49
CA VAL A 95 6.41 0.31 -6.86
C VAL A 95 7.86 0.69 -6.52
N GLN A 96 8.58 1.30 -7.46
CA GLN A 96 10.00 1.63 -7.29
C GLN A 96 10.23 2.82 -6.35
N SER A 97 9.39 3.85 -6.41
CA SER A 97 9.66 5.13 -5.76
C SER A 97 8.85 5.41 -4.50
N LYS A 98 7.68 4.76 -4.31
CA LYS A 98 6.73 5.08 -3.22
C LYS A 98 6.46 3.94 -2.27
N LEU A 99 6.54 2.69 -2.72
CA LEU A 99 6.21 1.52 -1.91
C LEU A 99 7.06 1.41 -0.64
N GLY A 100 8.39 1.52 -0.79
CA GLY A 100 9.33 1.46 0.34
C GLY A 100 9.09 2.56 1.38
N PRO A 101 9.03 3.84 1.00
CA PRO A 101 8.67 4.93 1.91
C PRO A 101 7.32 4.75 2.60
N LEU A 102 6.28 4.31 1.87
CA LEU A 102 4.96 4.05 2.43
C LEU A 102 5.03 2.97 3.52
N LYS A 103 5.66 1.83 3.22
CA LYS A 103 5.84 0.73 4.18
C LYS A 103 6.51 1.23 5.45
N ALA A 104 7.60 1.98 5.32
CA ALA A 104 8.36 2.49 6.46
C ALA A 104 7.51 3.43 7.34
N GLN A 105 6.69 4.29 6.74
CA GLN A 105 5.79 5.18 7.47
C GLN A 105 4.71 4.41 8.23
N VAL A 106 4.04 3.47 7.56
CA VAL A 106 2.97 2.66 8.17
C VAL A 106 3.53 1.78 9.30
N ASP A 107 4.70 1.18 9.10
CA ASP A 107 5.39 0.39 10.12
C ASP A 107 5.81 1.24 11.32
N ALA A 108 6.34 2.46 11.10
CA ALA A 108 6.67 3.38 12.19
C ALA A 108 5.44 3.74 13.06
N VAL A 109 4.30 4.00 12.41
CA VAL A 109 3.03 4.27 13.10
C VAL A 109 2.57 3.05 13.92
N LEU A 110 2.66 1.85 13.34
CA LEU A 110 2.29 0.61 14.01
C LEU A 110 3.16 0.35 15.25
N ARG A 111 4.48 0.56 15.14
CA ARG A 111 5.43 0.38 16.26
C ARG A 111 5.20 1.38 17.39
N ALA A 112 5.03 2.67 17.05
CA ALA A 112 4.74 3.71 18.04
C ALA A 112 3.47 3.39 18.84
N ALA A 113 2.47 2.79 18.19
CA ALA A 113 1.24 2.36 18.86
C ALA A 113 1.40 1.12 19.75
N GLY A 114 2.43 0.29 19.52
CA GLY A 114 2.79 -0.87 20.34
C GLY A 114 3.59 -0.50 21.58
N GLU A 115 4.51 0.47 21.47
CA GLU A 115 5.33 0.96 22.58
C GLU A 115 4.49 1.75 23.60
N MET A 116 3.49 2.48 23.14
CA MET A 116 2.61 3.32 23.98
C MET A 116 1.55 2.51 24.76
N SER A 117 1.51 1.19 24.58
CA SER A 117 0.62 0.26 25.31
C SER A 117 1.37 -0.58 26.37
N ARG A 118 2.66 -0.30 26.63
CA ARG A 118 3.45 -0.84 27.75
C ARG A 118 3.58 0.20 28.85
#